data_AF-A0A1Y1WU43-F1
#
_entry.id   AF-A0A1Y1WU43-F1
#
_cell.length_a   1.000
_cell.length_b   1.000
_cell.length_c   1.000
_cell.angle_alpha   90.00
_cell.angle_beta   90.00
_cell.angle_gamma   90.00
#
_symmetry.space_group_name_H-M   'P 1'
#
loop_
_entity.id
_entity.type
_entity.pdbx_description
1 polymer ?
#
loop_
_entity_poly.entity_id
_entity_poly.type
_entity_poly.pdbx_seq_one_letter_code
_entity_poly.pdbx_strand_id
1 'polypeptide(L)'
;MLLRTIALMLVIGSGSCEPHLGMRYDATPPPSCVDDKLGNHTVSEHNACDSIVKTYPMYEPCCVKHRECYSKCGPTETKEGCDNEFRFCLQQTCGAGKRKFVRSRCNTGWSWFGPGMNSHRVAESSDFSCKEYAAKQAQSCHDSDPAEPSPISEE
;
A
#
# COMPACT_ATOMS: atom_id res chain seq x y z
N MET A 1 -56.69 9.40 38.26
CA MET A 1 -56.00 10.02 37.12
C MET A 1 -54.84 10.85 37.65
N LEU A 2 -53.60 10.43 37.43
CA LEU A 2 -52.43 11.31 37.58
C LEU A 2 -51.33 10.77 36.65
N LEU A 3 -51.24 11.34 35.45
CA LEU A 3 -50.15 11.09 34.51
C LEU A 3 -48.88 11.74 35.08
N ARG A 4 -47.81 10.96 35.24
CA ARG A 4 -46.46 11.49 35.46
C ARG A 4 -45.71 11.47 34.13
N THR A 5 -45.62 12.63 33.50
CA THR A 5 -44.75 12.90 32.35
C THR A 5 -43.33 13.10 32.88
N ILE A 6 -42.39 12.22 32.52
CA ILE A 6 -40.96 12.42 32.78
C ILE A 6 -40.35 13.00 31.50
N ALA A 7 -39.93 14.26 31.57
CA ALA A 7 -39.24 14.95 30.50
C ALA A 7 -37.73 14.69 30.57
N LEU A 8 -37.20 14.37 29.40
CA LEU A 8 -35.82 14.31 28.92
C LEU A 8 -34.81 15.24 29.63
N MET A 9 -33.60 14.72 29.89
CA MET A 9 -32.35 15.43 29.59
C MET A 9 -31.29 14.42 29.12
N LEU A 10 -31.18 14.28 27.80
CA LEU A 10 -30.05 13.64 27.14
C LEU A 10 -28.92 14.67 27.08
N VAL A 11 -27.88 14.50 27.90
CA VAL A 11 -26.63 15.28 27.79
C VAL A 11 -25.82 14.64 26.67
N ILE A 12 -25.97 15.16 25.45
CA ILE A 12 -25.10 14.83 24.33
C ILE A 12 -23.83 15.66 24.51
N GLY A 13 -22.80 15.05 25.10
CA GLY A 13 -21.46 15.61 25.10
C GLY A 13 -20.92 15.62 23.69
N SER A 14 -20.99 16.78 23.03
CA SER A 14 -20.30 17.08 21.78
C SER A 14 -18.79 17.11 22.06
N GLY A 15 -18.15 15.95 22.05
CA GLY A 15 -16.69 15.87 21.96
C GLY A 15 -16.27 16.40 20.60
N SER A 16 -15.92 17.68 20.54
CA SER A 16 -15.23 18.29 19.40
C SER A 16 -13.94 17.51 19.14
N CYS A 17 -13.91 16.75 18.05
CA CYS A 17 -12.65 16.37 17.43
C CYS A 17 -12.07 17.65 16.83
N GLU A 18 -11.27 18.39 17.61
CA GLU A 18 -10.45 19.46 17.06
C GLU A 18 -9.53 18.87 15.98
N PRO A 19 -9.53 19.41 14.75
CA PRO A 19 -8.55 19.02 13.76
C PRO A 19 -7.19 19.57 14.20
N HIS A 20 -6.27 18.68 14.58
CA HIS A 20 -4.86 19.02 14.75
C HIS A 20 -4.34 19.56 13.41
N LEU A 21 -4.24 20.88 13.32
CA LEU A 21 -3.50 21.62 12.30
C LEU A 21 -2.07 21.07 12.23
N GLY A 22 -1.75 20.30 11.19
CA GLY A 22 -0.36 19.96 10.85
C GLY A 22 -0.09 18.54 10.34
N MET A 23 -1.02 17.59 10.45
CA MET A 23 -0.85 16.28 9.79
C MET A 23 -1.55 16.32 8.43
N ARG A 24 -0.79 16.28 7.33
CA ARG A 24 -1.35 15.97 6.01
C ARG A 24 -2.02 14.60 6.11
N TYR A 25 -3.35 14.57 6.00
CA TYR A 25 -4.16 13.36 5.95
C TYR A 25 -4.19 12.75 4.54
N ASP A 26 -3.23 13.10 3.68
CA ASP A 26 -3.16 12.69 2.28
C ASP A 26 -2.53 11.30 2.12
N ALA A 27 -2.78 10.38 3.04
CA ALA A 27 -2.29 9.02 2.95
C ALA A 27 -3.36 8.09 2.42
N THR A 28 -3.55 8.17 1.11
CA THR A 28 -4.40 7.24 0.35
C THR A 28 -3.56 6.02 -0.07
N PRO A 29 -4.17 4.86 -0.37
CA PRO A 29 -3.44 3.81 -1.07
C PRO A 29 -2.76 4.38 -2.33
N PRO A 30 -1.60 3.86 -2.74
CA PRO A 30 -0.97 4.27 -4.01
C PRO A 30 -1.99 4.19 -5.16
N PRO A 31 -1.91 5.08 -6.16
CA PRO A 31 -2.88 5.10 -7.24
C PRO A 31 -2.89 3.76 -8.00
N SER A 32 -4.09 3.32 -8.41
CA SER A 32 -4.23 2.23 -9.36
C SER A 32 -3.80 2.68 -10.76
N CYS A 33 -3.35 1.75 -11.61
CA CYS A 33 -2.92 2.06 -12.98
C CYS A 33 -4.04 1.99 -14.01
N VAL A 34 -5.30 2.01 -13.55
CA VAL A 34 -6.47 1.92 -14.42
C VAL A 34 -6.94 3.36 -14.66
N ASP A 35 -6.80 3.82 -15.91
CA ASP A 35 -7.23 5.08 -16.51
C ASP A 35 -6.17 6.17 -16.77
N ASP A 36 -6.28 6.76 -17.98
CA ASP A 36 -5.58 7.93 -18.55
C ASP A 36 -5.64 9.21 -17.69
N LYS A 37 -6.22 9.12 -16.48
CA LYS A 37 -6.09 10.11 -15.43
C LYS A 37 -4.86 9.79 -14.61
N LEU A 38 -3.70 9.91 -15.25
CA LEU A 38 -2.41 10.20 -14.60
C LEU A 38 -2.46 11.62 -13.95
N GLY A 39 -3.56 11.95 -13.29
CA GLY A 39 -3.88 13.28 -12.82
C GLY A 39 -2.98 13.64 -11.66
N ASN A 40 -1.91 14.38 -11.93
CA ASN A 40 -1.13 15.14 -10.96
C ASN A 40 -0.73 14.41 -9.66
N HIS A 41 -0.61 13.08 -9.65
CA HIS A 41 -0.06 12.42 -8.48
C HIS A 41 1.41 12.80 -8.38
N THR A 42 1.77 13.54 -7.33
CA THR A 42 3.14 13.98 -7.14
C THR A 42 3.97 12.76 -6.75
N VAL A 43 4.65 12.18 -7.73
CA VAL A 43 5.66 11.16 -7.48
C VAL A 43 6.94 11.88 -7.07
N SER A 44 7.36 11.65 -5.84
CA SER A 44 8.66 12.09 -5.34
C SER A 44 9.73 11.11 -5.83
N GLU A 45 10.97 11.56 -6.03
CA GLU A 45 12.14 10.67 -6.21
C GLU A 45 12.49 9.88 -4.93
N HIS A 46 11.58 9.82 -3.97
CA HIS A 46 11.76 9.13 -2.71
C HIS A 46 11.53 7.63 -2.92
N ASN A 47 12.44 6.82 -2.40
CA ASN A 47 12.29 5.38 -2.31
C ASN A 47 11.76 5.01 -0.91
N ALA A 48 10.51 4.58 -0.84
CA ALA A 48 9.90 4.23 0.44
C ALA A 48 10.54 2.97 1.03
N CYS A 49 10.89 2.00 0.19
CA CYS A 49 11.56 0.79 0.65
C CYS A 49 12.92 1.04 1.31
N ASP A 50 13.77 1.89 0.74
CA ASP A 50 15.06 2.26 1.34
C ASP A 50 14.85 2.99 2.68
N SER A 51 13.85 3.88 2.75
CA SER A 51 13.46 4.61 3.95
C SER A 51 13.02 3.68 5.08
N ILE A 52 12.16 2.71 4.75
CA ILE A 52 11.63 1.71 5.68
C ILE A 52 12.76 0.81 6.16
N VAL A 53 13.56 0.23 5.26
CA VAL A 53 14.64 -0.72 5.62
C VAL A 53 15.72 -0.04 6.45
N LYS A 54 16.08 1.21 6.14
CA LYS A 54 17.02 1.99 6.94
C LYS A 54 16.56 2.16 8.39
N THR A 55 15.26 2.31 8.61
CA THR A 55 14.66 2.51 9.94
C THR A 55 14.37 1.18 10.63
N TYR A 56 13.96 0.18 9.86
CA TYR A 56 13.43 -1.10 10.30
C TYR A 56 13.94 -2.22 9.38
N PRO A 57 15.17 -2.70 9.59
CA PRO A 57 15.79 -3.69 8.69
C PRO A 57 14.98 -4.98 8.53
N MET A 58 14.16 -5.35 9.52
CA MET A 58 13.29 -6.54 9.44
C MET A 58 12.24 -6.50 8.32
N TYR A 59 11.98 -5.33 7.71
CA TYR A 59 11.03 -5.20 6.59
C TYR A 59 11.67 -5.35 5.21
N GLU A 60 12.97 -5.56 5.10
CA GLU A 60 13.65 -5.82 3.82
C GLU A 60 12.98 -6.95 3.01
N PRO A 61 12.55 -8.09 3.60
CA PRO A 61 11.85 -9.13 2.84
C PRO A 61 10.51 -8.67 2.24
N CYS A 62 9.84 -7.69 2.84
CA CYS A 62 8.60 -7.14 2.29
C CYS A 62 8.87 -6.29 1.04
N CYS A 63 9.94 -5.51 1.05
CA CYS A 63 10.39 -4.73 -0.10
C CYS A 63 10.87 -5.62 -1.26
N VAL A 64 11.59 -6.70 -0.96
CA VAL A 64 11.99 -7.68 -1.98
C VAL A 64 10.76 -8.30 -2.64
N LYS A 65 9.80 -8.79 -1.84
CA LYS A 65 8.56 -9.39 -2.35
C LYS A 65 7.73 -8.42 -3.21
N HIS A 66 7.69 -7.15 -2.84
CA HIS A 66 6.98 -6.12 -3.62
C HIS A 66 7.60 -5.94 -5.00
N ARG A 67 8.92 -5.79 -5.09
CA ARG A 67 9.64 -5.69 -6.37
C ARG A 67 9.49 -6.96 -7.22
N GLU A 68 9.54 -8.14 -6.59
CA GLU A 68 9.27 -9.40 -7.26
C GLU A 68 7.84 -9.45 -7.81
N CYS A 69 6.85 -9.02 -7.03
CA CYS A 69 5.46 -8.95 -7.48
C CYS A 69 5.30 -8.02 -8.69
N TYR A 70 5.92 -6.84 -8.67
CA TYR A 70 5.92 -5.90 -9.80
C TYR A 70 6.55 -6.48 -11.08
N SER A 71 7.39 -7.51 -10.95
CA SER A 71 8.07 -8.17 -12.07
C SER A 71 7.33 -9.41 -12.59
N LYS A 72 6.21 -9.83 -11.97
CA LYS A 72 5.45 -11.01 -12.40
C LYS A 72 4.40 -10.65 -13.45
N CYS A 73 4.31 -11.44 -14.50
CA CYS A 73 3.36 -11.27 -15.58
C CYS A 73 2.11 -12.12 -15.34
N GLY A 74 0.93 -11.53 -15.39
CA GLY A 74 -0.33 -12.28 -15.34
C GLY A 74 -1.55 -11.38 -15.13
N PRO A 75 -2.76 -11.88 -15.45
CA PRO A 75 -4.00 -11.11 -15.27
C PRO A 75 -4.37 -10.89 -13.80
N THR A 76 -3.77 -11.65 -12.88
CA THR A 76 -4.01 -11.60 -11.43
C THR A 76 -3.01 -10.69 -10.71
N GLU A 77 -1.86 -10.46 -11.33
CA GLU A 77 -0.77 -9.63 -10.85
C GLU A 77 -1.08 -8.19 -11.27
N THR A 78 -1.79 -7.50 -10.39
CA THR A 78 -2.09 -6.07 -10.54
C THR A 78 -1.22 -5.27 -9.60
N LYS A 79 -0.90 -4.03 -9.96
CA LYS A 79 -0.21 -3.11 -9.06
C LYS A 79 -0.88 -3.02 -7.69
N GLU A 80 -2.20 -2.86 -7.67
CA GLU A 80 -2.98 -2.80 -6.42
C GLU A 80 -2.84 -4.09 -5.60
N GLY A 81 -2.83 -5.25 -6.26
CA GLY A 81 -2.55 -6.53 -5.61
C GLY A 81 -1.17 -6.54 -4.94
N CYS A 82 -0.13 -6.16 -5.68
CA CYS A 82 1.24 -6.10 -5.16
C CYS A 82 1.40 -5.09 -4.00
N ASP A 83 0.81 -3.91 -4.12
CA ASP A 83 0.85 -2.89 -3.07
C ASP A 83 0.14 -3.39 -1.79
N ASN A 84 -0.99 -4.08 -1.93
CA ASN A 84 -1.68 -4.68 -0.80
C ASN A 84 -0.88 -5.84 -0.18
N GLU A 85 -0.24 -6.70 -0.96
CA GLU A 85 0.65 -7.74 -0.45
C GLU A 85 1.80 -7.16 0.37
N PHE A 86 2.41 -6.08 -0.12
CA PHE A 86 3.44 -5.34 0.62
C PHE A 86 2.92 -4.86 1.97
N ARG A 87 1.77 -4.19 1.99
CA ARG A 87 1.13 -3.73 3.23
C ARG A 87 0.88 -4.88 4.20
N PHE A 88 0.31 -5.99 3.73
CA PHE A 88 0.06 -7.16 4.57
C PHE A 88 1.37 -7.75 5.11
N CYS A 89 2.44 -7.79 4.31
CA CYS A 89 3.75 -8.24 4.77
C CYS A 89 4.26 -7.38 5.95
N LEU A 90 4.19 -6.06 5.85
CA LEU A 90 4.61 -5.16 6.94
C LEU A 90 3.80 -5.42 8.23
N GLN A 91 2.47 -5.58 8.09
CA GLN A 91 1.59 -5.87 9.21
C GLN A 91 1.93 -7.19 9.92
N GLN A 92 2.18 -8.26 9.15
CA GLN A 92 2.53 -9.57 9.71
C GLN A 92 3.92 -9.57 10.35
N THR A 93 4.92 -8.99 9.68
CA THR A 93 6.28 -8.87 10.20
C THR A 93 6.31 -8.05 11.50
N CYS A 94 5.53 -6.97 11.56
CA CYS A 94 5.33 -6.22 12.79
C CYS A 94 4.65 -7.07 13.89
N GLY A 95 3.60 -7.82 13.52
CA GLY A 95 2.78 -8.60 14.44
C GLY A 95 3.44 -9.87 15.00
N ALA A 96 4.57 -10.30 14.44
CA ALA A 96 5.34 -11.44 14.93
C ALA A 96 5.96 -11.23 16.34
N GLY A 97 5.93 -10.00 16.87
CA GLY A 97 6.26 -9.70 18.27
C GLY A 97 5.27 -10.35 19.26
N LYS A 98 5.78 -10.93 20.36
CA LYS A 98 5.05 -11.81 21.31
C LYS A 98 3.88 -11.20 22.13
N ARG A 99 3.25 -10.09 21.72
CA ARG A 99 2.16 -9.46 22.50
C ARG A 99 0.94 -9.14 21.62
N LYS A 100 -0.26 -9.61 22.00
CA LYS A 100 -1.53 -9.34 21.28
C LYS A 100 -1.80 -7.85 21.06
N PHE A 101 -1.41 -7.00 22.01
CA PHE A 101 -1.51 -5.54 21.91
C PHE A 101 -0.61 -4.94 20.80
N VAL A 102 0.51 -5.59 20.50
CA VAL A 102 1.41 -5.19 19.39
C VAL A 102 0.75 -5.44 18.04
N ARG A 103 0.04 -6.56 17.88
CA ARG A 103 -0.62 -6.89 16.59
C ARG A 103 -1.68 -5.87 16.16
N SER A 104 -2.49 -5.36 17.09
CA SER A 104 -3.46 -4.30 16.76
C SER A 104 -2.76 -3.01 16.30
N ARG A 105 -1.68 -2.61 17.00
CA ARG A 105 -0.85 -1.47 16.59
C ARG A 105 -0.15 -1.67 15.25
N CYS A 106 0.18 -2.91 14.90
CA CYS A 106 0.77 -3.22 13.59
C CYS A 106 -0.23 -3.07 12.46
N ASN A 107 -1.47 -3.54 12.66
CA ASN A 107 -2.52 -3.41 11.66
C ASN A 107 -2.87 -1.94 11.39
N THR A 108 -2.98 -1.13 12.44
CA THR A 108 -3.29 0.30 12.29
C THR A 108 -2.06 1.11 11.86
N GLY A 109 -0.88 0.81 12.42
CA GLY A 109 0.40 1.44 12.14
C GLY A 109 0.83 1.32 10.68
N TRP A 110 0.66 0.12 10.12
CA TRP A 110 0.92 -0.18 8.71
C TRP A 110 -0.36 -0.34 7.90
N SER A 111 -1.45 0.32 8.29
CA SER A 111 -2.57 0.56 7.36
C SER A 111 -2.16 1.62 6.33
N TRP A 112 -2.86 1.73 5.20
CA TRP A 112 -2.56 2.79 4.22
C TRP A 112 -2.62 4.20 4.82
N PHE A 113 -3.51 4.40 5.78
CA PHE A 113 -3.68 5.66 6.53
C PHE A 113 -2.85 5.69 7.83
N GLY A 114 -2.01 4.69 8.03
CA GLY A 114 -1.28 4.46 9.27
C GLY A 114 0.00 5.29 9.37
N PRO A 115 0.44 5.61 10.59
CA PRO A 115 1.64 6.42 10.81
C PRO A 115 2.90 5.85 10.12
N GLY A 116 3.03 4.53 9.97
CA GLY A 116 4.16 3.92 9.27
C GLY A 116 4.15 4.25 7.78
N MET A 117 3.03 4.01 7.08
CA MET A 117 2.92 4.33 5.65
C MET A 117 3.12 5.83 5.39
N ASN A 118 2.60 6.69 6.28
CA ASN A 118 2.67 8.14 6.15
C ASN A 118 4.10 8.66 6.35
N SER A 119 4.76 8.20 7.42
CA SER A 119 6.12 8.67 7.76
C SER A 119 7.13 8.30 6.69
N HIS A 120 6.88 7.21 5.96
CA HIS A 120 7.72 6.77 4.85
C HIS A 120 7.17 7.17 3.47
N ARG A 121 6.11 8.01 3.41
CA ARG A 121 5.52 8.57 2.19
C ARG A 121 5.29 7.53 1.08
N VAL A 122 4.79 6.35 1.45
CA VAL A 122 4.70 5.19 0.54
C VAL A 122 3.86 5.52 -0.70
N ALA A 123 2.72 6.18 -0.54
CA ALA A 123 1.83 6.53 -1.67
C ALA A 123 2.43 7.53 -2.67
N GLU A 124 3.43 8.32 -2.25
CA GLU A 124 4.08 9.35 -3.07
C GLU A 124 5.42 8.87 -3.64
N SER A 125 5.85 7.67 -3.27
CA SER A 125 7.18 7.15 -3.57
C SER A 125 7.29 6.63 -5.00
N SER A 126 8.49 6.69 -5.57
CA SER A 126 8.74 6.25 -6.95
C SER A 126 8.55 4.74 -7.12
N ASP A 127 8.91 3.96 -6.09
CA ASP A 127 8.80 2.50 -6.04
C ASP A 127 7.35 2.00 -6.03
N PHE A 128 6.38 2.86 -5.70
CA PHE A 128 4.94 2.54 -5.71
C PHE A 128 4.19 3.26 -6.86
N SER A 129 4.91 3.78 -7.85
CA SER A 129 4.34 4.48 -8.98
C SER A 129 3.89 3.53 -10.10
N CYS A 130 2.90 3.96 -10.90
CA CYS A 130 2.53 3.22 -12.11
C CYS A 130 3.65 3.15 -13.15
N LYS A 131 4.54 4.15 -13.17
CA LYS A 131 5.71 4.15 -14.04
C LYS A 131 6.67 3.02 -13.67
N GLU A 132 6.98 2.85 -12.38
CA GLU A 132 7.84 1.76 -11.92
C GLU A 132 7.19 0.41 -12.20
N TYR A 133 5.90 0.26 -11.89
CA TYR A 133 5.14 -0.95 -12.20
C TYR A 133 5.22 -1.31 -13.69
N ALA A 134 4.90 -0.37 -14.58
CA ALA A 134 4.95 -0.58 -16.03
C ALA A 134 6.38 -0.88 -16.52
N ALA A 135 7.40 -0.23 -15.95
CA ALA A 135 8.80 -0.50 -16.31
C ALA A 135 9.23 -1.91 -15.92
N LYS A 136 8.83 -2.41 -14.75
CA LYS A 136 9.12 -3.78 -14.29
C LYS A 136 8.38 -4.82 -15.11
N GLN A 137 7.11 -4.60 -15.39
CA GLN A 137 6.34 -5.44 -16.30
C GLN A 137 6.97 -5.46 -17.70
N ALA A 138 7.38 -4.31 -18.23
CA ALA A 138 7.99 -4.26 -19.54
C ALA A 138 9.32 -5.04 -19.59
N GLN A 139 10.14 -4.93 -18.54
CA GLN A 139 11.40 -5.67 -18.42
C GLN A 139 11.20 -7.18 -18.31
N SER A 140 10.16 -7.64 -17.60
CA SER A 140 9.98 -9.06 -17.30
C SER A 140 9.04 -9.79 -18.25
N CYS A 141 8.13 -9.08 -18.92
CA CYS A 141 7.06 -9.68 -19.73
C CYS A 141 7.29 -9.57 -21.24
N HIS A 142 8.27 -8.79 -21.71
CA HIS A 142 8.62 -8.70 -23.13
C HIS A 142 9.67 -9.72 -23.60
N ASP A 143 10.28 -10.51 -22.71
CA ASP A 143 11.21 -11.61 -23.08
C ASP A 143 10.50 -12.93 -23.43
N SER A 144 9.18 -12.89 -23.65
CA SER A 144 8.36 -14.05 -24.02
C SER A 144 7.89 -13.97 -25.47
N ASP A 145 8.82 -13.81 -26.42
CA ASP A 145 8.50 -14.20 -27.80
C ASP A 145 8.42 -15.73 -27.87
N PRO A 146 7.33 -16.32 -28.39
CA PRO A 146 7.25 -17.75 -28.59
C PRO A 146 8.34 -18.18 -29.55
N ALA A 147 9.09 -19.23 -29.17
CA ALA A 147 10.10 -19.85 -30.01
C ALA A 147 9.57 -20.01 -31.45
N GLU A 148 10.22 -19.32 -32.37
CA GLU A 148 9.97 -19.41 -33.81
C GLU A 148 10.02 -20.89 -34.22
N PRO A 149 8.96 -21.48 -34.79
CA PRO A 149 9.00 -22.86 -35.21
C PRO A 149 10.06 -23.00 -36.31
N SER A 150 11.11 -23.78 -36.03
CA SER A 150 12.14 -24.09 -37.02
C SER A 150 11.49 -24.69 -38.27
N PRO A 151 11.82 -24.19 -39.49
CA PRO A 151 11.33 -24.81 -40.71
C PRO A 151 11.90 -26.23 -40.80
N ILE A 152 11.01 -27.21 -40.71
CA ILE A 152 11.31 -28.61 -41.01
C ILE A 152 11.64 -28.63 -42.50
N SER A 153 12.91 -28.80 -42.83
CA SER A 153 13.36 -29.02 -44.20
C SER A 153 12.89 -30.41 -44.60
N GLU A 154 11.97 -30.49 -45.56
CA GLU A 154 11.61 -31.74 -46.23
C GLU A 154 12.78 -32.17 -47.12
N GLU A 155 13.38 -33.33 -46.81
CA GLU A 155 14.11 -34.19 -47.74
C GLU A 155 13.54 -35.61 -47.67
#